data_AF-A0A0C2T8D0-F1
#
_entry.id   AF-A0A0C2T8D0-F1
#
_cell.length_a   1.000
_cell.length_b   1.000
_cell.length_c   1.000
_cell.angle_alpha   90.00
_cell.angle_beta   90.00
_cell.angle_gamma   90.00
#
_symmetry.space_group_name_H-M   'P 1'
#
loop_
_entity.id
_entity.type
_entity.pdbx_description
1 polymer ?
#
loop_
_entity_poly.entity_id
_entity_poly.type
_entity_poly.pdbx_seq_one_letter_code
_entity_poly.pdbx_strand_id
1 'polypeptide(L)'
;MRFAIIGLMSLLLVPPALGSQPPRHGDIVHYQAHNGPQGSKFGIVVGSHDLAGHYKISPIKPVELTPNLHHVVNAPAGHVNTVGIPDQRMASDIQRFHRSHPPEQRYAAGPVEGSADYKFLHPPPGGHYGSMGTTPRGRRRR
;
A
#
# COMPACT_ATOMS: atom_id res chain seq x y z
N MET A 1 -50.28 7.91 -16.65
CA MET A 1 -49.01 7.20 -16.96
C MET A 1 -47.90 8.04 -16.33
N ARG A 2 -47.48 7.81 -15.08
CA ARG A 2 -46.73 6.68 -14.51
C ARG A 2 -45.30 6.59 -15.08
N PHE A 3 -44.40 7.31 -14.40
CA PHE A 3 -42.99 6.97 -14.14
C PHE A 3 -42.01 6.85 -15.32
N ALA A 4 -41.03 7.78 -15.38
CA ALA A 4 -39.62 7.48 -15.69
C ALA A 4 -38.71 8.71 -15.47
N ILE A 5 -38.82 9.36 -14.30
CA ILE A 5 -37.72 10.18 -13.77
C ILE A 5 -37.11 9.31 -12.68
N ILE A 6 -36.06 8.53 -12.98
CA ILE A 6 -35.00 8.02 -12.08
C ILE A 6 -34.05 7.27 -13.02
N GLY A 7 -33.12 8.00 -13.64
CA GLY A 7 -32.05 7.43 -14.47
C GLY A 7 -30.70 8.09 -14.19
N LEU A 8 -30.55 8.71 -13.02
CA LEU A 8 -29.40 9.55 -12.67
C LEU A 8 -28.94 9.36 -11.23
N MET A 9 -29.17 8.17 -10.65
CA MET A 9 -28.68 7.80 -9.31
C MET A 9 -27.77 6.58 -9.36
N SER A 10 -27.03 6.42 -10.46
CA SER A 10 -26.00 5.39 -10.61
C SER A 10 -24.59 5.96 -10.79
N LEU A 11 -24.38 7.26 -10.50
CA LEU A 11 -23.07 7.70 -10.02
C LEU A 11 -22.93 7.16 -8.60
N LEU A 12 -22.63 5.86 -8.51
CA LEU A 12 -22.02 5.25 -7.35
C LEU A 12 -20.84 6.15 -7.01
N LEU A 13 -21.03 6.80 -5.88
CA LEU A 13 -20.07 7.50 -5.07
C LEU A 13 -18.90 6.54 -4.82
N VAL A 14 -18.01 6.38 -5.79
CA VAL A 14 -16.67 5.84 -5.54
C VAL A 14 -16.03 6.94 -4.71
N PRO A 15 -15.81 6.75 -3.40
CA PRO A 15 -15.05 7.72 -2.64
C PRO A 15 -13.75 7.91 -3.43
N PRO A 16 -13.28 9.14 -3.67
CA PRO A 16 -11.93 9.29 -4.16
C PRO A 16 -11.09 8.56 -3.14
N ALA A 17 -10.54 7.41 -3.54
CA ALA A 17 -9.50 6.78 -2.78
C ALA A 17 -8.40 7.83 -2.79
N LEU A 18 -8.38 8.68 -1.76
CA LEU A 18 -7.24 9.44 -1.27
C LEU A 18 -6.16 8.44 -0.76
N GLY A 19 -6.05 7.30 -1.46
CA GLY A 19 -5.01 6.32 -1.34
C GLY A 19 -3.78 6.97 -1.94
N SER A 20 -2.70 6.88 -1.17
CA SER A 20 -1.35 7.24 -1.59
C SER A 20 -1.12 6.92 -3.06
N GLN A 21 -0.56 7.88 -3.79
CA GLN A 21 -0.13 7.68 -5.17
C GLN A 21 0.68 6.36 -5.26
N PRO A 22 0.42 5.50 -6.26
CA PRO A 22 1.14 4.23 -6.37
C PRO A 22 2.65 4.49 -6.45
N PRO A 23 3.47 3.70 -5.73
CA PRO A 23 4.91 3.81 -5.80
C PRO A 23 5.41 3.65 -7.23
N ARG A 24 6.39 4.45 -7.60
CA ARG A 24 7.06 4.42 -8.90
C ARG A 24 8.45 3.82 -8.74
N HIS A 25 9.01 3.33 -9.85
CA HIS A 25 10.43 2.99 -9.89
C HIS A 25 11.27 4.15 -9.33
N GLY A 26 12.28 3.88 -8.52
CA GLY A 26 13.09 4.91 -7.87
C GLY A 26 12.52 5.46 -6.56
N ASP A 27 11.23 5.29 -6.28
CA ASP A 27 10.65 5.79 -5.04
C ASP A 27 11.27 5.06 -3.85
N ILE A 28 11.64 5.83 -2.83
CA ILE A 28 12.00 5.29 -1.52
C ILE A 28 10.68 5.01 -0.78
N VAL A 29 10.58 3.83 -0.19
CA VAL A 29 9.36 3.34 0.46
C VAL A 29 9.68 2.77 1.83
N HIS A 30 8.74 2.93 2.74
CA HIS A 30 8.68 2.23 4.00
C HIS A 30 7.80 0.98 3.83
N TYR A 31 8.22 -0.13 4.41
CA TYR A 31 7.50 -1.42 4.35
C TYR A 31 7.78 -2.26 5.60
N GLN A 32 6.94 -3.27 5.87
CA GLN A 32 7.12 -4.20 6.99
C GLN A 32 7.80 -5.51 6.53
N ALA A 33 8.96 -5.84 7.11
CA ALA A 33 9.63 -7.13 6.96
C ALA A 33 9.14 -8.15 7.99
N HIS A 34 9.35 -9.45 7.73
CA HIS A 34 8.88 -10.57 8.56
C HIS A 34 9.40 -10.61 10.02
N ASN A 35 10.35 -9.77 10.41
CA ASN A 35 10.99 -9.81 11.74
C ASN A 35 10.21 -9.02 12.83
N GLY A 36 8.88 -8.96 12.75
CA GLY A 36 8.01 -8.40 13.80
C GLY A 36 7.75 -6.87 13.72
N PRO A 37 7.22 -6.24 14.79
CA PRO A 37 6.88 -4.81 14.84
C PRO A 37 8.09 -3.87 14.66
N GLN A 38 9.28 -4.32 15.06
CA GLN A 38 10.56 -3.64 14.75
C GLN A 38 11.05 -3.90 13.32
N GLY A 39 10.33 -4.73 12.57
CA GLY A 39 10.63 -5.16 11.21
C GLY A 39 10.31 -4.11 10.14
N SER A 40 9.91 -2.89 10.52
CA SER A 40 9.77 -1.81 9.54
C SER A 40 11.13 -1.48 8.92
N LYS A 41 11.19 -1.40 7.59
CA LYS A 41 12.41 -1.18 6.81
C LYS A 41 12.14 -0.17 5.72
N PHE A 42 13.20 0.48 5.28
CA PHE A 42 13.19 1.32 4.09
C PHE A 42 13.70 0.51 2.92
N GLY A 43 13.24 0.84 1.72
CA GLY A 43 13.76 0.27 0.49
C GLY A 43 13.51 1.20 -0.69
N ILE A 44 14.06 0.83 -1.82
CA ILE A 44 13.84 1.51 -3.09
C ILE A 44 13.08 0.61 -4.06
N VAL A 45 12.10 1.14 -4.77
CA VAL A 45 11.34 0.40 -5.79
C VAL A 45 12.21 0.20 -7.03
N VAL A 46 12.53 -1.06 -7.35
CA VAL A 46 13.49 -1.44 -8.41
C VAL A 46 12.83 -1.94 -9.71
N GLY A 47 11.52 -1.78 -9.85
CA GLY A 47 10.82 -2.15 -11.08
C GLY A 47 9.30 -1.96 -11.03
N SER A 48 8.65 -2.26 -12.15
CA SER A 48 7.20 -2.36 -12.26
C SER A 48 6.66 -3.52 -11.42
N HIS A 49 5.37 -3.47 -11.10
CA HIS A 49 4.71 -4.53 -10.36
C HIS A 49 4.76 -5.88 -11.11
N ASP A 50 4.76 -6.99 -10.36
CA ASP A 50 4.57 -8.33 -10.91
C ASP A 50 3.11 -8.54 -11.37
N LEU A 51 2.81 -9.72 -11.92
CA LEU A 51 1.46 -10.08 -12.37
C LEU A 51 0.40 -10.04 -11.24
N ALA A 52 0.84 -10.11 -9.98
CA ALA A 52 -0.01 -10.04 -8.80
C ALA A 52 -0.12 -8.62 -8.23
N GLY A 53 0.50 -7.62 -8.88
CA GLY A 53 0.45 -6.23 -8.42
C GLY A 53 1.46 -5.90 -7.31
N HIS A 54 2.43 -6.77 -7.03
CA HIS A 54 3.46 -6.52 -6.03
C HIS A 54 4.61 -5.70 -6.59
N TYR A 55 5.01 -4.67 -5.86
CA TYR A 55 6.21 -3.90 -6.14
C TYR A 55 7.45 -4.65 -5.66
N LYS A 56 8.50 -4.60 -6.47
CA LYS A 56 9.83 -5.13 -6.13
C LYS A 56 10.63 -4.05 -5.43
N ILE A 57 11.02 -4.30 -4.19
CA ILE A 57 11.69 -3.32 -3.33
C ILE A 57 13.06 -3.87 -2.93
N SER A 58 14.14 -3.15 -3.24
CA SER A 58 15.47 -3.45 -2.71
C SER A 58 15.61 -2.79 -1.33
N PRO A 59 15.86 -3.55 -0.25
CA PRO A 59 16.07 -2.98 1.08
C PRO A 59 17.23 -1.99 1.10
N ILE A 60 17.09 -0.85 1.77
CA ILE A 60 18.17 0.12 1.97
C ILE A 60 18.49 0.25 3.46
N LYS A 61 19.76 0.49 3.78
CA LYS A 61 20.16 0.93 5.12
C LYS A 61 19.96 2.46 5.22
N PRO A 62 19.09 2.98 6.10
CA PRO A 62 18.71 4.41 6.08
C PRO A 62 19.88 5.37 6.28
N VAL A 63 20.88 4.98 7.07
CA VAL A 63 22.02 5.85 7.41
C VAL A 63 23.00 5.99 6.23
N GLU A 64 23.22 4.89 5.51
CA GLU A 64 24.21 4.84 4.43
C GLU A 64 23.56 5.00 3.04
N LEU A 65 22.23 4.89 2.97
CA LEU A 65 21.45 4.75 1.74
C LEU A 65 21.96 3.64 0.81
N THR A 66 22.66 2.66 1.36
CA THR A 66 23.21 1.53 0.61
C THR A 66 22.11 0.49 0.34
N PRO A 67 21.80 0.17 -0.93
CA PRO A 67 20.83 -0.85 -1.28
C PRO A 67 21.41 -2.25 -1.12
N ASN A 68 20.55 -3.21 -0.79
CA ASN A 68 20.89 -4.62 -0.84
C ASN A 68 20.62 -5.17 -2.26
N LEU A 69 21.71 -5.40 -3.00
CA LEU A 69 21.66 -5.86 -4.40
C LEU A 69 21.23 -7.32 -4.58
N HIS A 70 21.22 -8.11 -3.50
CA HIS A 70 20.95 -9.55 -3.56
C HIS A 70 19.56 -9.92 -3.04
N HIS A 71 18.81 -8.96 -2.52
CA HIS A 71 17.51 -9.19 -1.91
C HIS A 71 16.47 -8.23 -2.48
N VAL A 72 15.30 -8.79 -2.77
CA VAL A 72 14.10 -8.03 -3.13
C VAL A 72 12.97 -8.45 -2.22
N VAL A 73 12.20 -7.47 -1.77
CA VAL A 73 10.93 -7.66 -1.08
C VAL A 73 9.81 -7.31 -2.04
N ASN A 74 8.93 -8.27 -2.28
CA ASN A 74 7.69 -8.10 -3.01
C ASN A 74 6.62 -7.61 -2.03
N ALA A 75 6.03 -6.44 -2.31
CA ALA A 75 5.01 -5.85 -1.44
C ALA A 75 3.81 -5.34 -2.25
N PRO A 76 2.56 -5.62 -1.82
CA PRO A 76 1.37 -4.98 -2.39
C PRO A 76 1.40 -3.46 -2.27
N ALA A 77 0.72 -2.76 -3.18
CA ALA A 77 0.58 -1.30 -3.15
C ALA A 77 0.09 -0.78 -1.80
N GLY A 78 -0.89 -1.46 -1.20
CA GLY A 78 -1.49 -1.06 0.06
C GLY A 78 -0.63 -1.34 1.29
N HIS A 79 0.49 -2.06 1.15
CA HIS A 79 1.40 -2.41 2.26
C HIS A 79 2.58 -1.47 2.40
N VAL A 80 2.76 -0.54 1.46
CA VAL A 80 3.93 0.33 1.37
C VAL A 80 3.52 1.78 1.50
N ASN A 81 4.44 2.60 2.00
CA ASN A 81 4.27 4.03 2.10
C ASN A 81 5.46 4.72 1.44
N THR A 82 5.24 5.54 0.41
CA THR A 82 6.32 6.29 -0.24
C THR A 82 6.84 7.36 0.71
N VAL A 83 8.15 7.39 0.91
CA VAL A 83 8.84 8.28 1.84
C VAL A 83 10.11 8.80 1.20
N GLY A 84 10.42 10.09 1.33
CA GLY A 84 11.70 10.65 0.88
C GLY A 84 11.78 10.98 -0.62
N ILE A 85 13.00 11.31 -1.07
CA ILE A 85 13.29 11.76 -2.43
C ILE A 85 13.59 10.55 -3.31
N PRO A 86 12.93 10.39 -4.47
CA PRO A 86 13.21 9.28 -5.39
C PRO A 86 14.64 9.29 -5.93
N ASP A 87 15.22 8.10 -6.13
CA ASP A 87 16.52 7.88 -6.78
C ASP A 87 16.39 6.92 -7.96
N GLN A 88 16.02 7.47 -9.11
CA GLN A 88 15.85 6.71 -10.36
C GLN A 88 17.13 6.00 -10.80
N ARG A 89 18.29 6.61 -10.54
CA ARG A 89 19.59 6.08 -10.97
C ARG A 89 19.94 4.84 -10.16
N MET A 90 19.86 4.92 -8.84
CA MET A 90 20.08 3.78 -7.95
C MET A 90 19.14 2.62 -8.30
N ALA A 91 17.84 2.90 -8.49
CA ALA A 91 16.88 1.86 -8.85
C ALA A 91 17.20 1.20 -10.21
N SER A 92 17.63 1.98 -11.21
CA SER A 92 18.03 1.48 -12.52
C SER A 92 19.30 0.64 -12.47
N ASP A 93 20.27 1.04 -11.65
CA ASP A 93 21.53 0.30 -11.46
C ASP A 93 21.27 -1.04 -10.77
N ILE A 94 20.43 -1.07 -9.74
CA ILE A 94 19.98 -2.31 -9.08
C ILE A 94 19.20 -3.19 -10.07
N GLN A 95 18.26 -2.61 -10.82
CA GLN A 95 17.47 -3.36 -11.80
C GLN A 95 18.38 -3.99 -12.86
N ARG A 96 19.41 -3.26 -13.32
CA ARG A 96 20.41 -3.78 -14.27
C ARG A 96 21.20 -4.93 -13.66
N PHE A 97 21.66 -4.79 -12.42
CA PHE A 97 22.35 -5.85 -11.69
C PHE A 97 21.50 -7.13 -11.60
N HIS A 98 20.21 -6.99 -11.27
CA HIS A 98 19.28 -8.12 -11.17
C HIS A 98 19.05 -8.90 -12.47
N ARG A 99 19.33 -8.30 -13.65
CA ARG A 99 19.19 -9.00 -14.94
C ARG A 99 20.20 -10.13 -15.10
N SER A 100 21.41 -9.96 -14.57
CA SER A 100 22.46 -10.99 -14.61
C SER A 100 22.62 -11.73 -13.28
N HIS A 101 22.12 -11.17 -12.19
CA HIS A 101 22.17 -11.76 -10.84
C HIS A 101 20.79 -11.74 -10.20
N PRO A 102 19.94 -12.74 -10.48
CA PRO A 102 18.59 -12.81 -9.91
C PRO A 102 18.64 -12.71 -8.37
N PRO A 103 17.90 -11.79 -7.75
CA PRO A 103 17.93 -11.61 -6.30
C PRO A 103 17.10 -12.68 -5.59
N GLU A 104 17.42 -12.92 -4.31
CA GLU A 104 16.52 -13.62 -3.40
C GLU A 104 15.24 -12.81 -3.20
N GLN A 105 14.10 -13.48 -3.29
CA GLN A 105 12.80 -12.83 -3.15
C GLN A 105 12.16 -13.18 -1.82
N ARG A 106 11.64 -12.16 -1.14
CA ARG A 106 10.84 -12.27 0.08
C ARG A 106 9.57 -11.46 -0.08
N TYR A 107 8.63 -11.62 0.84
CA TYR A 107 7.38 -10.85 0.84
C TYR A 107 7.34 -9.89 2.03
N ALA A 108 6.64 -8.79 1.86
CA ALA A 108 6.30 -7.91 2.97
C ALA A 108 5.36 -8.66 3.94
N ALA A 109 5.59 -8.47 5.24
CA ALA A 109 4.87 -9.19 6.28
C ALA A 109 3.45 -8.65 6.52
N GLY A 110 3.20 -7.41 6.12
CA GLY A 110 1.94 -6.72 6.37
C GLY A 110 2.02 -5.24 5.99
N PRO A 111 0.93 -4.50 6.24
CA PRO A 111 0.87 -3.08 5.96
C PRO A 111 1.62 -2.25 7.01
N VAL A 112 2.31 -1.22 6.56
CA VAL A 112 3.08 -0.29 7.40
C VAL A 112 2.31 0.99 7.69
N GLU A 113 2.62 1.68 8.78
CA GLU A 113 2.00 2.96 9.12
C GLU A 113 2.04 3.95 7.95
N GLY A 114 0.90 4.61 7.69
CA GLY A 114 0.74 5.56 6.59
C GLY A 114 0.36 4.93 5.23
N SER A 115 0.55 3.62 5.05
CA SER A 115 0.10 2.89 3.87
C SER A 115 -1.44 2.83 3.78
N ALA A 116 -1.97 2.56 2.59
CA ALA A 116 -3.42 2.55 2.36
C ALA A 116 -4.14 1.49 3.22
N ASP A 117 -3.60 0.27 3.30
CA ASP A 117 -4.24 -0.81 4.03
C ASP A 117 -4.08 -0.62 5.54
N TYR A 118 -2.99 0.00 6.00
CA TYR A 118 -2.84 0.36 7.41
C TYR A 118 -3.92 1.35 7.84
N LYS A 119 -4.16 2.40 7.03
CA LYS A 119 -5.22 3.40 7.29
C LYS A 119 -6.61 2.79 7.28
N PHE A 120 -6.84 1.77 6.45
CA PHE A 120 -8.10 1.04 6.41
C PHE A 120 -8.30 0.18 7.66
N LEU A 121 -7.27 -0.54 8.11
CA LEU A 121 -7.31 -1.42 9.29
C LEU A 121 -7.31 -0.64 10.61
N HIS A 122 -6.68 0.53 10.64
CA HIS A 122 -6.55 1.39 11.82
C HIS A 122 -7.13 2.78 11.51
N PRO A 123 -8.47 2.90 11.43
CA PRO A 123 -9.11 4.19 11.23
C PRO A 123 -8.80 5.11 12.42
N PRO A 124 -8.70 6.44 12.19
CA PRO A 124 -8.39 7.38 13.26
C PRO A 124 -9.43 7.31 14.39
N PRO A 125 -9.03 7.40 15.66
CA PRO A 125 -9.95 7.42 16.78
C PRO A 125 -10.86 8.65 16.66
N GLY A 126 -12.16 8.41 16.45
CA GLY A 126 -13.17 9.45 16.17
C GLY A 126 -13.82 9.35 14.79
N GLY A 127 -13.33 8.48 13.91
CA GLY A 127 -14.04 8.09 12.68
C GLY A 127 -15.25 7.22 13.00
N HIS A 128 -16.34 7.84 13.45
CA HIS A 128 -17.67 7.23 13.44
C HIS A 128 -18.07 6.94 12.00
N TYR A 129 -17.60 5.83 11.44
CA TYR A 129 -18.35 5.17 10.38
C TYR A 129 -19.65 4.72 11.03
N GLY A 130 -20.73 5.40 10.69
CA GLY A 130 -22.06 5.11 11.17
C GLY A 130 -22.27 3.60 11.16
N SER A 131 -22.45 3.07 12.37
CA SER A 131 -23.11 1.81 12.63
C SER A 131 -24.19 1.60 11.58
N MET A 132 -23.97 0.65 10.67
CA MET A 132 -25.05 0.20 9.80
C MET A 132 -26.16 -0.26 10.72
N GLY A 133 -27.20 0.57 10.78
CA GLY A 133 -28.33 0.37 11.67
C GLY A 133 -29.01 -0.95 11.39
N THR A 134 -28.80 -1.92 12.28
CA THR A 134 -29.76 -3.00 12.48
C THR A 134 -30.97 -2.43 13.19
N THR A 135 -31.94 -1.99 12.37
CA THR A 135 -33.40 -1.97 12.57
C THR A 135 -34.03 -1.50 13.90
N PRO A 136 -35.04 -0.61 13.87
CA PRO A 136 -35.82 -0.28 15.06
C PRO A 136 -36.76 -1.44 15.40
N ARG A 137 -36.46 -2.21 16.45
CA ARG A 137 -37.45 -3.13 17.03
C ARG A 137 -38.33 -2.38 18.04
N GLY A 138 -39.48 -2.00 17.50
CA GLY A 138 -40.75 -1.74 18.16
C GLY A 138 -40.82 -1.93 19.68
N ARG A 139 -40.98 -0.78 20.34
CA ARG A 139 -41.90 -0.54 21.45
C ARG A 139 -43.10 -1.50 21.43
N ARG A 140 -43.20 -2.40 22.40
CA ARG A 140 -44.50 -2.95 22.82
C ARG A 140 -44.65 -2.80 24.32
N ARG A 141 -45.49 -1.81 24.67
CA ARG A 141 -46.13 -1.69 25.96
C ARG A 141 -47.02 -2.92 26.18
N ARG A 142 -46.91 -3.55 27.34
CA ARG A 142 -48.00 -3.74 28.31
C ARG A 142 -47.42 -4.31 29.59
#